data_AF-A0A8T6IIP7-F1
#
_entry.id   AF-A0A8T6IIP7-F1
#
_cell.length_a   1.000
_cell.length_b   1.000
_cell.length_c   1.000
_cell.angle_alpha   90.00
_cell.angle_beta   90.00
_cell.angle_gamma   90.00
#
_symmetry.space_group_name_H-M   'P 1'
#
loop_
_entity.id
_entity.type
_entity.pdbx_description
1 polymer ?
#
loop_
_entity_poly.entity_id
_entity_poly.type
_entity_poly.pdbx_seq_one_letter_code
_entity_poly.pdbx_strand_id
1 'polypeptide(L)'
;MQQLMTDSPDLLLKKIQGCLYGGAIGDAMGGVAEWRMPDEIRARYGYITDLVEAWDAPNDSSGRGDGRYTDDSHMVQLLSRCYIERGDHLDAHEYFRRIGPMIGYEKRWIPDRGREMPLAERLFYPEKWLFIRWLANADPRYAGVGNMVNCGAAMYAAPIGIVNACDPQRAYAEAVDVLSPHQVSFGLEAAAVQAACVAEAFKPDASVASIIDAALTVAKDGTAACIAAIAEAASTMTDWRAVIGPLRDVMREYDTSPDDAKTERGNGSDDWTPSRSHSIEEVPIALGFLVVTGGDYEETIFGATNYGRDNDSIAGMGGAIAGALRGIDVLRPEWV
;
A
#
# COMPACT_ATOMS: atom_id res chain seq x y z
N MET A 1 -27.58 -35.82 -7.71
CA MET A 1 -27.06 -34.86 -6.69
C MET A 1 -25.52 -34.94 -6.69
N GLN A 2 -24.95 -34.83 -7.89
CA GLN A 2 -23.56 -35.10 -8.22
C GLN A 2 -23.24 -34.11 -9.36
N GLN A 3 -22.08 -33.44 -9.29
CA GLN A 3 -21.64 -32.25 -10.04
C GLN A 3 -22.00 -30.88 -9.42
N LEU A 4 -21.21 -30.48 -8.41
CA LEU A 4 -20.94 -29.07 -8.10
C LEU A 4 -19.44 -28.87 -7.75
N MET A 5 -18.56 -29.68 -8.36
CA MET A 5 -17.11 -29.46 -8.31
C MET A 5 -16.59 -29.56 -9.74
N THR A 6 -16.34 -28.41 -10.36
CA THR A 6 -15.32 -28.11 -11.39
C THR A 6 -15.76 -26.86 -12.14
N ASP A 7 -15.44 -25.68 -11.61
CA ASP A 7 -15.17 -24.51 -12.45
C ASP A 7 -14.02 -23.78 -11.75
N SER A 8 -12.89 -23.64 -12.44
CA SER A 8 -11.82 -22.74 -11.97
C SER A 8 -12.43 -21.37 -11.71
N PRO A 9 -12.05 -20.67 -10.62
CA PRO A 9 -12.64 -19.37 -10.32
C PRO A 9 -12.54 -18.44 -11.53
N ASP A 10 -13.64 -17.71 -11.79
CA ASP A 10 -13.71 -16.63 -12.78
C ASP A 10 -12.48 -15.71 -12.62
N LEU A 11 -11.92 -15.25 -13.76
CA LEU A 11 -10.79 -14.33 -13.81
C LEU A 11 -10.94 -13.16 -12.84
N LEU A 12 -12.14 -12.58 -12.71
CA LEU A 12 -12.40 -11.50 -11.76
C LEU A 12 -12.12 -11.95 -10.33
N LEU A 13 -12.66 -13.09 -9.90
CA LEU A 13 -12.44 -13.62 -8.55
C LEU A 13 -10.96 -13.93 -8.32
N LYS A 14 -10.27 -14.52 -9.29
CA LYS A 14 -8.82 -14.79 -9.20
C LYS A 14 -8.02 -13.51 -9.00
N LYS A 15 -8.37 -12.43 -9.71
CA LYS A 15 -7.71 -11.12 -9.58
C LYS A 15 -8.04 -10.43 -8.27
N ILE A 16 -9.29 -10.52 -7.78
CA ILE A 16 -9.68 -10.02 -6.46
C ILE A 16 -8.87 -10.72 -5.36
N GLN A 17 -8.81 -12.05 -5.40
CA GLN A 17 -8.05 -12.83 -4.43
C GLN A 17 -6.55 -12.54 -4.53
N GLY A 18 -6.00 -12.49 -5.75
CA GLY A 18 -4.61 -12.12 -5.98
C GLY A 18 -4.28 -10.74 -5.43
N CYS A 19 -5.15 -9.75 -5.62
CA CYS A 19 -4.97 -8.39 -5.10
C CYS A 19 -4.97 -8.37 -3.56
N LEU A 20 -6.01 -8.91 -2.93
CA LEU A 20 -6.20 -8.81 -1.48
C LEU A 20 -5.18 -9.68 -0.71
N TYR A 21 -4.97 -10.92 -1.15
CA TYR A 21 -4.00 -11.82 -0.50
C TYR A 21 -2.57 -11.42 -0.86
N GLY A 22 -2.33 -11.05 -2.12
CA GLY A 22 -1.01 -10.62 -2.57
C GLY A 22 -0.52 -9.40 -1.81
N GLY A 23 -1.40 -8.42 -1.57
CA GLY A 23 -1.10 -7.26 -0.73
C GLY A 23 -0.89 -7.61 0.74
N ALA A 24 -1.71 -8.49 1.31
CA ALA A 24 -1.56 -8.91 2.71
C ALA A 24 -0.26 -9.70 2.98
N ILE A 25 0.16 -10.52 2.02
CA ILE A 25 1.46 -11.22 2.06
C ILE A 25 2.61 -10.21 1.97
N GLY A 26 2.49 -9.21 1.08
CA GLY A 26 3.48 -8.13 0.96
C GLY A 26 3.65 -7.35 2.25
N ASP A 27 2.55 -6.89 2.85
CA ASP A 27 2.51 -6.24 4.17
C ASP A 27 3.19 -7.10 5.25
N ALA A 28 2.77 -8.37 5.38
CA ALA A 28 3.34 -9.28 6.37
C ALA A 28 4.85 -9.54 6.18
N MET A 29 5.31 -9.64 4.93
CA MET A 29 6.73 -9.88 4.60
C MET A 29 7.58 -8.62 4.79
N GLY A 30 7.09 -7.45 4.39
CA GLY A 30 7.75 -6.16 4.54
C GLY A 30 7.82 -5.69 6.00
N GLY A 31 6.77 -5.94 6.78
CA GLY A 31 6.61 -5.40 8.13
C GLY A 31 7.68 -5.89 9.11
N VAL A 32 8.32 -7.03 8.85
CA VAL A 32 9.39 -7.58 9.70
C VAL A 32 10.66 -6.71 9.72
N ALA A 33 10.89 -5.94 8.65
CA ALA A 33 12.07 -5.11 8.47
C ALA A 33 11.72 -3.62 8.33
N GLU A 34 10.50 -3.22 8.70
CA GLU A 34 10.13 -1.79 8.70
C GLU A 34 11.14 -1.00 9.54
N TRP A 35 11.51 0.18 9.02
CA TRP A 35 12.50 1.12 9.58
C TRP A 35 13.95 0.65 9.54
N ARG A 36 14.26 -0.40 8.78
CA ARG A 36 15.64 -0.87 8.58
C ARG A 36 16.12 -0.46 7.20
N MET A 37 17.40 -0.13 7.10
CA MET A 37 18.04 0.19 5.82
C MET A 37 18.48 -1.09 5.09
N PRO A 38 18.65 -1.06 3.75
CA PRO A 38 19.01 -2.25 2.97
C PRO A 38 20.20 -3.04 3.50
N ASP A 39 21.24 -2.34 3.97
CA ASP A 39 22.44 -3.00 4.49
C ASP A 39 22.21 -3.68 5.85
N GLU A 40 21.31 -3.14 6.69
CA GLU A 40 20.90 -3.79 7.93
C GLU A 40 20.10 -5.06 7.64
N ILE A 41 19.14 -4.98 6.70
CA ILE A 41 18.33 -6.13 6.26
C ILE A 41 19.26 -7.21 5.72
N ARG A 42 20.22 -6.83 4.88
CA ARG A 42 21.20 -7.76 4.30
C ARG A 42 22.11 -8.39 5.34
N ALA A 43 22.52 -7.64 6.35
CA ALA A 43 23.33 -8.18 7.45
C ALA A 43 22.55 -9.21 8.29
N ARG A 44 21.23 -9.02 8.48
CA ARG A 44 20.40 -9.88 9.33
C ARG A 44 19.84 -11.11 8.60
N TYR A 45 19.36 -10.93 7.37
CA TYR A 45 18.60 -11.95 6.62
C TYR A 45 19.25 -12.33 5.29
N GLY A 46 20.29 -11.62 4.84
CA GLY A 46 20.74 -11.68 3.46
C GLY A 46 19.75 -11.01 2.52
N TYR A 47 18.70 -11.73 2.14
CA TYR A 47 17.55 -11.17 1.43
C TYR A 47 16.29 -11.85 1.93
N ILE A 48 15.32 -11.07 2.37
CA ILE A 48 14.01 -11.59 2.76
C ILE A 48 13.30 -12.03 1.48
N THR A 49 13.09 -13.34 1.34
CA THR A 49 12.46 -13.99 0.17
C THR A 49 11.41 -15.03 0.59
N ASP A 50 11.02 -14.98 1.86
CA ASP A 50 10.01 -15.82 2.49
C ASP A 50 9.48 -15.12 3.75
N LEU A 51 8.43 -15.66 4.37
CA LEU A 51 7.97 -15.22 5.68
C LEU A 51 9.00 -15.63 6.74
N VAL A 52 9.69 -14.66 7.31
CA VAL A 52 10.78 -14.87 8.28
C VAL A 52 10.36 -14.52 9.70
N GLU A 53 11.17 -14.97 10.67
CA GLU A 53 10.99 -14.65 12.07
C GLU A 53 11.12 -13.15 12.36
N ALA A 54 10.64 -12.71 13.52
CA ALA A 54 10.74 -11.32 13.96
C ALA A 54 12.20 -10.78 13.98
N TRP A 55 12.38 -9.49 13.69
CA TRP A 55 13.68 -8.81 13.66
C TRP A 55 14.55 -9.12 14.89
N ASP A 56 14.01 -8.86 16.07
CA ASP A 56 14.66 -9.03 17.38
C ASP A 56 14.24 -10.33 18.09
N ALA A 57 13.82 -11.36 17.35
CA ALA A 57 13.41 -12.64 17.94
C ALA A 57 14.50 -13.23 18.88
N PRO A 58 14.13 -13.76 20.07
CA PRO A 58 12.77 -13.95 20.60
C PRO A 58 12.25 -12.75 21.42
N ASN A 59 13.01 -11.67 21.54
CA ASN A 59 12.70 -10.52 22.41
C ASN A 59 11.97 -9.39 21.67
N ASP A 60 11.46 -9.67 20.47
CA ASP A 60 10.83 -8.65 19.66
C ASP A 60 9.53 -8.14 20.32
N SER A 61 9.49 -6.84 20.52
CA SER A 61 8.33 -6.13 21.06
C SER A 61 7.46 -5.52 19.96
N SER A 62 7.95 -5.52 18.71
CA SER A 62 7.15 -5.07 17.56
C SER A 62 6.03 -6.04 17.23
N GLY A 63 6.23 -7.34 17.54
CA GLY A 63 5.28 -8.42 17.31
C GLY A 63 5.15 -8.80 15.84
N ARG A 64 6.07 -8.37 14.98
CA ARG A 64 6.03 -8.59 13.53
C ARG A 64 6.89 -9.77 13.10
N GLY A 65 6.70 -10.26 11.86
CA GLY A 65 7.27 -11.52 11.38
C GLY A 65 6.34 -12.72 11.59
N ASP A 66 6.75 -13.88 11.11
CA ASP A 66 5.94 -15.11 11.01
C ASP A 66 4.58 -14.90 10.31
N GLY A 67 4.55 -14.08 9.25
CA GLY A 67 3.33 -13.84 8.46
C GLY A 67 2.28 -12.94 9.13
N ARG A 68 2.64 -12.22 10.20
CA ARG A 68 1.74 -11.25 10.86
C ARG A 68 1.70 -9.95 10.06
N TYR A 69 0.57 -9.71 9.40
CA TYR A 69 0.26 -8.46 8.69
C TYR A 69 0.00 -7.28 9.64
N THR A 70 0.00 -6.05 9.12
CA THR A 70 -0.05 -4.82 9.90
C THR A 70 -1.26 -3.91 9.56
N ASP A 71 -1.14 -2.57 9.48
CA ASP A 71 -2.29 -1.62 9.47
C ASP A 71 -2.87 -1.54 8.10
N ASP A 72 -2.00 -1.54 7.11
CA ASP A 72 -2.24 -1.74 5.70
C ASP A 72 -3.36 -2.76 5.51
N SER A 73 -3.12 -4.03 5.88
CA SER A 73 -4.11 -5.09 5.72
C SER A 73 -5.36 -4.88 6.57
N HIS A 74 -5.22 -4.36 7.80
CA HIS A 74 -6.39 -4.08 8.64
C HIS A 74 -7.29 -3.00 8.03
N MET A 75 -6.71 -1.93 7.47
CA MET A 75 -7.39 -0.81 6.83
C MET A 75 -7.97 -1.23 5.48
N VAL A 76 -7.30 -2.08 4.70
CA VAL A 76 -7.85 -2.71 3.47
C VAL A 76 -9.13 -3.47 3.82
N GLN A 77 -9.12 -4.26 4.89
CA GLN A 77 -10.30 -5.01 5.32
C GLN A 77 -11.44 -4.09 5.78
N LEU A 78 -11.15 -2.99 6.48
CA LEU A 78 -12.18 -2.04 6.90
C LEU A 78 -12.77 -1.27 5.72
N LEU A 79 -11.95 -0.79 4.78
CA LEU A 79 -12.46 -0.14 3.58
C LEU A 79 -13.28 -1.10 2.70
N SER A 80 -12.84 -2.35 2.55
CA SER A 80 -13.61 -3.40 1.87
C SER A 80 -14.97 -3.60 2.56
N ARG A 81 -15.01 -3.62 3.89
CA ARG A 81 -16.25 -3.73 4.65
C ARG A 81 -17.15 -2.50 4.46
N CYS A 82 -16.60 -1.28 4.39
CA CYS A 82 -17.37 -0.08 4.06
C CYS A 82 -18.11 -0.22 2.72
N TYR A 83 -17.43 -0.72 1.68
CA TYR A 83 -18.05 -0.99 0.38
C TYR A 83 -19.10 -2.09 0.45
N ILE A 84 -18.80 -3.21 1.12
CA ILE A 84 -19.75 -4.33 1.26
C ILE A 84 -21.02 -3.91 2.00
N GLU A 85 -20.90 -3.17 3.11
CA GLU A 85 -22.05 -2.68 3.87
C GLU A 85 -22.83 -1.57 3.14
N ARG A 86 -22.16 -0.80 2.28
CA ARG A 86 -22.82 0.20 1.43
C ARG A 86 -23.58 -0.45 0.28
N GLY A 87 -23.00 -1.50 -0.32
CA GLY A 87 -23.51 -2.17 -1.52
C GLY A 87 -23.48 -1.30 -2.78
N ASP A 88 -22.66 -0.25 -2.78
CA ASP A 88 -22.55 0.76 -3.85
C ASP A 88 -21.22 1.52 -3.68
N HIS A 89 -20.92 2.43 -4.62
CA HIS A 89 -19.80 3.36 -4.53
C HIS A 89 -19.88 4.25 -3.28
N LEU A 90 -18.71 4.69 -2.80
CA LEU A 90 -18.58 5.54 -1.62
C LEU A 90 -18.28 6.99 -2.02
N ASP A 91 -18.66 7.92 -1.15
CA ASP A 91 -18.16 9.28 -1.12
C ASP A 91 -17.45 9.55 0.22
N ALA A 92 -16.85 10.73 0.38
CA ALA A 92 -16.18 11.12 1.62
C ALA A 92 -17.08 10.98 2.85
N HIS A 93 -18.38 11.28 2.74
CA HIS A 93 -19.31 11.29 3.86
C HIS A 93 -19.67 9.87 4.30
N GLU A 94 -20.00 8.98 3.37
CA GLU A 94 -20.31 7.58 3.65
C GLU A 94 -19.11 6.84 4.21
N TYR A 95 -17.91 7.06 3.63
CA TYR A 95 -16.68 6.49 4.16
C TYR A 95 -16.41 6.98 5.59
N PHE A 96 -16.37 8.29 5.81
CA PHE A 96 -16.03 8.87 7.11
C PHE A 96 -17.01 8.45 8.21
N ARG A 97 -18.31 8.40 7.89
CA ARG A 97 -19.37 7.95 8.81
C ARG A 97 -19.16 6.50 9.27
N ARG A 98 -18.67 5.63 8.39
CA ARG A 98 -18.50 4.18 8.64
C ARG A 98 -17.17 3.85 9.30
N ILE A 99 -16.08 4.45 8.81
CA ILE A 99 -14.72 4.08 9.24
C ILE A 99 -14.45 4.45 10.70
N GLY A 100 -14.96 5.59 11.17
CA GLY A 100 -14.68 6.10 12.53
C GLY A 100 -15.05 5.12 13.65
N PRO A 101 -16.28 4.59 13.71
CA PRO A 101 -16.64 3.58 14.70
C PRO A 101 -15.86 2.27 14.57
N MET A 102 -15.59 1.84 13.34
CA MET A 102 -14.84 0.60 13.07
C MET A 102 -13.40 0.67 13.60
N ILE A 103 -12.71 1.81 13.42
CA ILE A 103 -11.34 1.97 13.95
C ILE A 103 -11.33 2.24 15.46
N GLY A 104 -12.29 3.01 15.96
CA GLY A 104 -12.27 3.53 17.34
C GLY A 104 -12.84 2.61 18.41
N TYR A 105 -13.86 1.81 18.07
CA TYR A 105 -14.67 1.11 19.08
C TYR A 105 -14.83 -0.39 18.83
N GLU A 106 -14.78 -0.84 17.58
CA GLU A 106 -14.84 -2.27 17.28
C GLU A 106 -13.51 -2.93 17.62
N LYS A 107 -13.56 -3.93 18.52
CA LYS A 107 -12.39 -4.74 18.84
C LYS A 107 -12.19 -5.79 17.77
N ARG A 108 -10.92 -6.03 17.44
CA ARG A 108 -10.50 -7.11 16.56
C ARG A 108 -9.20 -7.71 17.04
N TRP A 109 -8.94 -8.95 16.66
CA TRP A 109 -7.62 -9.55 16.85
C TRP A 109 -6.58 -8.80 16.03
N ILE A 110 -5.53 -8.33 16.69
CA ILE A 110 -4.40 -7.62 16.10
C ILE A 110 -3.18 -8.55 16.15
N PRO A 111 -2.79 -9.19 15.02
CA PRO A 111 -1.75 -10.23 15.01
C PRO A 111 -0.41 -9.76 15.56
N ASP A 112 0.04 -8.57 15.18
CA ASP A 112 1.31 -7.97 15.60
C ASP A 112 1.31 -7.42 17.04
N ARG A 113 0.18 -7.57 17.75
CA ARG A 113 0.06 -7.25 19.18
C ARG A 113 -0.34 -8.46 20.03
N GLY A 114 -0.72 -9.57 19.39
CA GLY A 114 -1.14 -10.79 20.08
C GLY A 114 -2.34 -10.62 21.01
N ARG A 115 -3.26 -9.68 20.73
CA ARG A 115 -4.44 -9.42 21.56
C ARG A 115 -5.60 -8.79 20.79
N GLU A 116 -6.80 -8.86 21.37
CA GLU A 116 -7.96 -8.10 20.89
C GLU A 116 -7.96 -6.66 21.40
N MET A 117 -8.09 -5.70 20.50
CA MET A 117 -8.13 -4.26 20.83
C MET A 117 -8.80 -3.46 19.69
N PRO A 118 -9.29 -2.23 19.95
CA PRO A 118 -9.64 -1.29 18.89
C PRO A 118 -8.45 -1.01 17.97
N LEU A 119 -8.70 -0.93 16.67
CA LEU A 119 -7.63 -0.73 15.69
C LEU A 119 -6.88 0.59 15.92
N ALA A 120 -7.59 1.65 16.34
CA ALA A 120 -7.02 2.96 16.64
C ALA A 120 -5.89 2.95 17.68
N GLU A 121 -5.82 1.94 18.56
CA GLU A 121 -4.70 1.80 19.48
C GLU A 121 -3.41 1.33 18.78
N ARG A 122 -3.51 0.59 17.66
CA ARG A 122 -2.37 0.07 16.90
C ARG A 122 -1.98 0.91 15.69
N LEU A 123 -2.93 1.63 15.06
CA LEU A 123 -2.70 2.51 13.92
C LEU A 123 -1.52 3.47 14.12
N PHE A 124 -0.86 3.89 13.04
CA PHE A 124 0.09 4.99 13.11
C PHE A 124 -0.61 6.36 13.23
N TYR A 125 0.16 7.43 13.41
CA TYR A 125 -0.40 8.75 13.73
C TYR A 125 -1.38 9.29 12.67
N PRO A 126 -1.14 9.11 11.36
CA PRO A 126 -2.04 9.66 10.33
C PRO A 126 -3.40 8.97 10.26
N GLU A 127 -3.45 7.67 10.52
CA GLU A 127 -4.71 6.93 10.56
C GLU A 127 -5.43 7.21 11.90
N LYS A 128 -4.70 7.49 12.98
CA LYS A 128 -5.30 8.04 14.21
C LYS A 128 -5.86 9.44 13.99
N TRP A 129 -5.23 10.26 13.13
CA TRP A 129 -5.77 11.57 12.78
C TRP A 129 -7.15 11.45 12.16
N LEU A 130 -7.36 10.50 11.23
CA LEU A 130 -8.70 10.19 10.69
C LEU A 130 -9.73 9.97 11.81
N PHE A 131 -9.40 9.19 12.84
CA PHE A 131 -10.28 8.96 13.99
C PHE A 131 -10.52 10.24 14.82
N ILE A 132 -9.46 11.01 15.10
CA ILE A 132 -9.56 12.26 15.85
C ILE A 132 -10.46 13.26 15.12
N ARG A 133 -10.35 13.34 13.79
CA ARG A 133 -11.18 14.22 12.96
C ARG A 133 -12.63 13.77 12.94
N TRP A 134 -12.87 12.46 12.96
CA TRP A 134 -14.20 11.90 13.13
C TRP A 134 -14.81 12.30 14.48
N LEU A 135 -14.06 12.17 15.59
CA LEU A 135 -14.50 12.59 16.93
C LEU A 135 -14.81 14.09 16.99
N ALA A 136 -14.04 14.90 16.25
CA ALA A 136 -14.25 16.34 16.15
C ALA A 136 -15.45 16.73 15.27
N ASN A 137 -16.15 15.75 14.67
CA ASN A 137 -17.22 15.97 13.70
C ASN A 137 -16.79 16.93 12.58
N ALA A 138 -15.54 16.78 12.13
CA ALA A 138 -14.99 17.57 11.04
C ALA A 138 -15.78 17.29 9.75
N ASP A 139 -15.87 18.30 8.88
CA ASP A 139 -16.37 18.08 7.52
C ASP A 139 -15.47 17.05 6.82
N PRO A 140 -16.01 15.91 6.33
CA PRO A 140 -15.21 14.84 5.74
C PRO A 140 -14.26 15.32 4.64
N ARG A 141 -14.68 16.26 3.79
CA ARG A 141 -13.85 16.74 2.67
C ARG A 141 -12.65 17.58 3.10
N TYR A 142 -12.66 18.05 4.35
CA TYR A 142 -11.57 18.81 4.96
C TYR A 142 -10.94 18.07 6.15
N ALA A 143 -11.33 16.82 6.40
CA ALA A 143 -10.87 16.09 7.57
C ALA A 143 -9.39 15.73 7.46
N GLY A 144 -8.86 15.45 6.26
CA GLY A 144 -7.43 15.23 6.05
C GLY A 144 -6.56 16.46 6.33
N VAL A 145 -7.10 17.68 6.27
CA VAL A 145 -6.31 18.91 6.46
C VAL A 145 -5.69 18.95 7.85
N GLY A 146 -4.37 19.18 7.90
CA GLY A 146 -3.57 19.19 9.12
C GLY A 146 -2.98 17.82 9.48
N ASN A 147 -3.28 16.78 8.71
CA ASN A 147 -2.60 15.49 8.84
C ASN A 147 -1.15 15.56 8.35
N MET A 148 -0.32 14.63 8.82
CA MET A 148 1.00 14.36 8.28
C MET A 148 0.87 13.78 6.87
N VAL A 149 1.55 14.34 5.87
CA VAL A 149 1.48 13.82 4.49
C VAL A 149 2.34 12.56 4.39
N ASN A 150 1.70 11.40 4.24
CA ASN A 150 2.33 10.08 4.20
C ASN A 150 1.56 9.10 3.29
N CYS A 151 2.03 7.86 3.20
CA CYS A 151 1.43 6.76 2.44
C CYS A 151 0.13 6.20 3.04
N GLY A 152 -0.28 6.64 4.22
CA GLY A 152 -1.31 5.99 5.03
C GLY A 152 -2.64 5.76 4.33
N ALA A 153 -3.05 6.65 3.42
CA ALA A 153 -4.25 6.44 2.59
C ALA A 153 -4.00 5.52 1.39
N ALA A 154 -2.77 5.50 0.85
CA ALA A 154 -2.40 4.72 -0.32
C ALA A 154 -2.28 3.23 0.00
N MET A 155 -1.71 2.87 1.16
CA MET A 155 -1.51 1.48 1.57
C MET A 155 -2.81 0.65 1.58
N TYR A 156 -3.97 1.29 1.77
CA TYR A 156 -5.26 0.62 1.77
C TYR A 156 -6.21 1.01 0.62
N ALA A 157 -5.72 1.66 -0.44
CA ALA A 157 -6.56 2.12 -1.55
C ALA A 157 -7.04 1.00 -2.49
N ALA A 158 -6.49 -0.22 -2.38
CA ALA A 158 -6.80 -1.35 -3.28
C ALA A 158 -8.31 -1.66 -3.44
N PRO A 159 -9.16 -1.65 -2.38
CA PRO A 159 -10.60 -1.86 -2.54
C PRO A 159 -11.28 -0.87 -3.49
N ILE A 160 -10.81 0.39 -3.56
CA ILE A 160 -11.34 1.40 -4.49
C ILE A 160 -11.03 1.00 -5.94
N GLY A 161 -9.83 0.48 -6.18
CA GLY A 161 -9.43 -0.06 -7.47
C GLY A 161 -10.24 -1.30 -7.87
N ILE A 162 -10.54 -2.18 -6.91
CA ILE A 162 -11.37 -3.39 -7.14
C ILE A 162 -12.79 -3.00 -7.55
N VAL A 163 -13.46 -2.08 -6.84
CA VAL A 163 -14.84 -1.69 -7.17
C VAL A 163 -14.94 -0.91 -8.49
N ASN A 164 -13.84 -0.30 -8.93
CA ASN A 164 -13.70 0.39 -10.21
C ASN A 164 -12.88 -0.43 -11.22
N ALA A 165 -12.90 -1.76 -11.12
CA ALA A 165 -12.16 -2.65 -12.00
C ALA A 165 -12.33 -2.25 -13.49
N CYS A 166 -11.21 -2.18 -14.20
CA CYS A 166 -11.09 -1.76 -15.59
C CYS A 166 -11.30 -0.27 -15.89
N ASP A 167 -11.54 0.60 -14.89
CA ASP A 167 -11.72 2.05 -15.05
C ASP A 167 -10.77 2.85 -14.12
N PRO A 168 -9.50 3.01 -14.51
CA PRO A 168 -8.50 3.69 -13.67
C PRO A 168 -8.81 5.18 -13.44
N GLN A 169 -9.44 5.87 -14.40
CA GLN A 169 -9.82 7.27 -14.23
C GLN A 169 -10.91 7.43 -13.16
N ARG A 170 -11.91 6.54 -13.15
CA ARG A 170 -12.94 6.55 -12.12
C ARG A 170 -12.40 6.12 -10.76
N ALA A 171 -11.53 5.12 -10.72
CA ALA A 171 -10.85 4.69 -9.49
C ALA A 171 -10.07 5.84 -8.83
N TYR A 172 -9.32 6.61 -9.64
CA TYR A 172 -8.63 7.80 -9.18
C TYR A 172 -9.61 8.85 -8.61
N ALA A 173 -10.68 9.18 -9.35
CA ALA A 173 -11.64 10.18 -8.94
C ALA A 173 -12.37 9.80 -7.64
N GLU A 174 -12.77 8.54 -7.50
CA GLU A 174 -13.41 8.04 -6.28
C GLU A 174 -12.44 8.02 -5.10
N ALA A 175 -11.18 7.62 -5.30
CA ALA A 175 -10.17 7.64 -4.26
C ALA A 175 -9.89 9.05 -3.73
N VAL A 176 -9.84 10.07 -4.60
CA VAL A 176 -9.70 11.47 -4.19
C VAL A 176 -10.85 11.90 -3.28
N ASP A 177 -12.10 11.53 -3.59
CA ASP A 177 -13.25 11.88 -2.76
C ASP A 177 -13.25 11.06 -1.46
N VAL A 178 -13.24 9.73 -1.57
CA VAL A 178 -13.34 8.78 -0.45
C VAL A 178 -12.23 8.95 0.57
N LEU A 179 -10.99 9.22 0.15
CA LEU A 179 -9.83 9.28 1.04
C LEU A 179 -9.44 10.70 1.48
N SER A 180 -10.16 11.74 1.00
CA SER A 180 -10.02 13.12 1.48
C SER A 180 -10.19 13.31 3.00
N PRO A 181 -10.95 12.45 3.74
CA PRO A 181 -11.00 12.57 5.19
C PRO A 181 -9.73 12.09 5.89
N HIS A 182 -8.90 11.30 5.22
CA HIS A 182 -7.65 10.77 5.77
C HIS A 182 -6.44 11.59 5.31
N GLN A 183 -6.29 11.85 4.02
CA GLN A 183 -5.08 12.46 3.46
C GLN A 183 -5.33 13.73 2.65
N VAL A 184 -4.25 14.46 2.38
CA VAL A 184 -4.24 15.66 1.52
C VAL A 184 -3.01 15.66 0.64
N SER A 185 -2.95 16.62 -0.30
CA SER A 185 -1.75 16.87 -1.10
C SER A 185 -1.25 15.61 -1.81
N PHE A 186 0.06 15.40 -1.93
CA PHE A 186 0.64 14.25 -2.61
C PHE A 186 0.39 12.92 -1.88
N GLY A 187 0.00 12.94 -0.59
CA GLY A 187 -0.50 11.75 0.13
C GLY A 187 -1.84 11.25 -0.41
N LEU A 188 -2.77 12.17 -0.68
CA LEU A 188 -4.05 11.86 -1.32
C LEU A 188 -3.87 11.48 -2.80
N GLU A 189 -2.98 12.19 -3.49
CA GLU A 189 -2.59 11.90 -4.87
C GLU A 189 -2.07 10.46 -5.01
N ALA A 190 -1.12 10.06 -4.16
CA ALA A 190 -0.56 8.72 -4.16
C ALA A 190 -1.62 7.64 -3.94
N ALA A 191 -2.56 7.89 -3.02
CA ALA A 191 -3.66 6.95 -2.78
C ALA A 191 -4.59 6.80 -3.99
N ALA A 192 -4.87 7.89 -4.69
CA ALA A 192 -5.67 7.86 -5.91
C ALA A 192 -4.95 7.19 -7.08
N VAL A 193 -3.65 7.42 -7.23
CA VAL A 193 -2.81 6.72 -8.21
C VAL A 193 -2.78 5.22 -7.92
N GLN A 194 -2.58 4.81 -6.66
CA GLN A 194 -2.60 3.41 -6.27
C GLN A 194 -3.93 2.72 -6.63
N ALA A 195 -5.07 3.37 -6.35
CA ALA A 195 -6.38 2.85 -6.76
C ALA A 195 -6.50 2.69 -8.28
N ALA A 196 -6.00 3.65 -9.06
CA ALA A 196 -5.98 3.57 -10.52
C ALA A 196 -5.11 2.43 -11.05
N CYS A 197 -3.92 2.23 -10.48
CA CYS A 197 -3.03 1.11 -10.84
C CYS A 197 -3.70 -0.25 -10.57
N VAL A 198 -4.37 -0.38 -9.42
CA VAL A 198 -5.13 -1.59 -9.10
C VAL A 198 -6.27 -1.78 -10.11
N ALA A 199 -7.08 -0.76 -10.39
CA ALA A 199 -8.17 -0.84 -11.37
C ALA A 199 -7.69 -1.22 -12.78
N GLU A 200 -6.55 -0.69 -13.22
CA GLU A 200 -5.92 -1.06 -14.49
C GLU A 200 -5.49 -2.53 -14.52
N ALA A 201 -4.91 -3.03 -13.42
CA ALA A 201 -4.50 -4.43 -13.30
C ALA A 201 -5.67 -5.42 -13.43
N PHE A 202 -6.92 -4.98 -13.24
CA PHE A 202 -8.11 -5.78 -13.46
C PHE A 202 -8.48 -6.00 -14.93
N LYS A 203 -7.93 -5.21 -15.88
CA LYS A 203 -8.19 -5.44 -17.30
C LYS A 203 -7.67 -6.84 -17.72
N PRO A 204 -8.41 -7.58 -18.58
CA PRO A 204 -7.99 -8.90 -19.01
C PRO A 204 -6.63 -8.93 -19.73
N ASP A 205 -6.28 -7.85 -20.41
CA ASP A 205 -5.06 -7.64 -21.18
C ASP A 205 -4.07 -6.68 -20.49
N ALA A 206 -4.27 -6.40 -19.19
CA ALA A 206 -3.38 -5.55 -18.42
C ALA A 206 -1.93 -6.02 -18.51
N SER A 207 -1.02 -5.05 -18.54
CA SER A 207 0.43 -5.28 -18.53
C SER A 207 1.09 -4.30 -17.57
N VAL A 208 2.35 -4.56 -17.22
CA VAL A 208 3.13 -3.59 -16.42
C VAL A 208 3.16 -2.23 -17.11
N ALA A 209 3.37 -2.19 -18.44
CA ALA A 209 3.35 -0.95 -19.21
C ALA A 209 1.99 -0.23 -19.10
N SER A 210 0.86 -0.94 -19.23
CA SER A 210 -0.45 -0.30 -19.13
C SER A 210 -0.75 0.24 -17.72
N ILE A 211 -0.24 -0.42 -16.68
CA ILE A 211 -0.33 0.05 -15.29
C ILE A 211 0.48 1.34 -15.08
N ILE A 212 1.70 1.41 -15.60
CA ILE A 212 2.53 2.63 -15.53
C ILE A 212 1.88 3.77 -16.35
N ASP A 213 1.35 3.48 -17.54
CA ASP A 213 0.65 4.46 -18.36
C ASP A 213 -0.62 4.98 -17.65
N ALA A 214 -1.38 4.11 -16.99
CA ALA A 214 -2.54 4.50 -16.19
C ALA A 214 -2.14 5.40 -15.02
N ALA A 215 -1.06 5.05 -14.31
CA ALA A 215 -0.51 5.87 -13.24
C ALA A 215 -0.14 7.27 -13.73
N LEU A 216 0.66 7.36 -14.80
CA LEU A 216 1.12 8.64 -15.37
C LEU A 216 -0.01 9.46 -15.98
N THR A 217 -1.08 8.82 -16.47
CA THR A 217 -2.26 9.51 -17.01
C THR A 217 -3.00 10.30 -15.93
N VAL A 218 -3.13 9.72 -14.72
CA VAL A 218 -3.91 10.33 -13.64
C VAL A 218 -3.04 11.17 -12.71
N ALA A 219 -1.79 10.76 -12.46
CA ALA A 219 -0.86 11.42 -11.55
C ALA A 219 -0.63 12.90 -11.90
N LYS A 220 -0.33 13.70 -10.89
CA LYS A 220 -0.06 15.14 -11.00
C LYS A 220 1.30 15.52 -10.45
N ASP A 221 1.83 16.60 -11.03
CA ASP A 221 3.01 17.34 -10.55
C ASP A 221 4.20 16.43 -10.14
N GLY A 222 4.70 16.59 -8.91
CA GLY A 222 5.82 15.82 -8.36
C GLY A 222 5.58 14.32 -8.30
N THR A 223 4.33 13.87 -8.12
CA THR A 223 4.01 12.43 -8.14
C THR A 223 4.15 11.87 -9.54
N ALA A 224 3.66 12.58 -10.57
CA ALA A 224 3.86 12.16 -11.96
C ALA A 224 5.35 12.15 -12.35
N ALA A 225 6.10 13.20 -11.96
CA ALA A 225 7.54 13.30 -12.22
C ALA A 225 8.33 12.16 -11.56
N CYS A 226 8.03 11.86 -10.29
CA CYS A 226 8.67 10.77 -9.56
C CYS A 226 8.38 9.40 -10.19
N ILE A 227 7.12 9.10 -10.50
CA ILE A 227 6.75 7.83 -11.16
C ILE A 227 7.48 7.67 -12.50
N ALA A 228 7.57 8.74 -13.30
CA ALA A 228 8.29 8.69 -14.57
C ALA A 228 9.79 8.43 -14.38
N ALA A 229 10.43 9.13 -13.44
CA ALA A 229 11.86 8.97 -13.15
C ALA A 229 12.19 7.58 -12.59
N ILE A 230 11.36 7.06 -11.68
CA ILE A 230 11.50 5.71 -11.14
C ILE A 230 11.27 4.66 -12.23
N ALA A 231 10.24 4.79 -13.05
CA ALA A 231 9.99 3.85 -14.16
C ALA A 231 11.13 3.85 -15.18
N GLU A 232 11.70 5.01 -15.50
CA GLU A 232 12.88 5.12 -16.37
C GLU A 232 14.08 4.38 -15.76
N ALA A 233 14.43 4.67 -14.51
CA ALA A 233 15.55 4.01 -13.83
C ALA A 233 15.34 2.49 -13.74
N ALA A 234 14.14 2.07 -13.35
CA ALA A 234 13.74 0.67 -13.24
C ALA A 234 13.85 -0.07 -14.58
N SER A 235 13.48 0.56 -15.71
CA SER A 235 13.49 -0.07 -17.04
C SER A 235 14.87 -0.48 -17.54
N THR A 236 15.94 0.03 -16.92
CA THR A 236 17.33 -0.26 -17.30
C THR A 236 17.91 -1.51 -16.63
N MET A 237 17.16 -2.13 -15.70
CA MET A 237 17.63 -3.24 -14.88
C MET A 237 16.57 -4.33 -14.77
N THR A 238 17.02 -5.59 -14.61
CA THR A 238 16.12 -6.74 -14.43
C THR A 238 16.36 -7.50 -13.13
N ASP A 239 17.34 -7.09 -12.33
CA ASP A 239 17.62 -7.66 -11.01
C ASP A 239 17.23 -6.64 -9.93
N TRP A 240 16.18 -6.98 -9.16
CA TRP A 240 15.70 -6.11 -8.08
C TRP A 240 16.76 -5.90 -7.01
N ARG A 241 17.72 -6.82 -6.83
CA ARG A 241 18.79 -6.65 -5.82
C ARG A 241 19.72 -5.50 -6.18
N ALA A 242 20.03 -5.38 -7.46
CA ALA A 242 20.92 -4.36 -7.98
C ALA A 242 20.23 -3.00 -8.14
N VAL A 243 18.90 -2.96 -8.34
CA VAL A 243 18.15 -1.72 -8.56
C VAL A 243 17.87 -0.92 -7.28
N ILE A 244 17.92 -1.53 -6.08
CA ILE A 244 17.59 -0.85 -4.81
C ILE A 244 18.35 0.47 -4.65
N GLY A 245 19.69 0.46 -4.81
CA GLY A 245 20.51 1.67 -4.70
C GLY A 245 20.11 2.77 -5.71
N PRO A 246 20.08 2.45 -7.02
CA PRO A 246 19.62 3.36 -8.05
C PRO A 246 18.23 3.96 -7.81
N LEU A 247 17.24 3.15 -7.39
CA LEU A 247 15.89 3.66 -7.10
C LEU A 247 15.90 4.62 -5.91
N ARG A 248 16.65 4.30 -4.85
CA ARG A 248 16.82 5.21 -3.70
C ARG A 248 17.45 6.54 -4.13
N ASP A 249 18.47 6.50 -4.99
CA ASP A 249 19.13 7.71 -5.47
C ASP A 249 18.17 8.63 -6.25
N VAL A 250 17.29 8.07 -7.08
CA VAL A 250 16.24 8.83 -7.78
C VAL A 250 15.18 9.35 -6.80
N MET A 251 14.76 8.51 -5.85
CA MET A 251 13.70 8.85 -4.91
C MET A 251 14.06 10.04 -4.01
N ARG A 252 15.35 10.21 -3.65
CA ARG A 252 15.82 11.33 -2.80
C ARG A 252 15.43 12.72 -3.30
N GLU A 253 15.21 12.92 -4.60
CA GLU A 253 14.78 14.22 -5.14
C GLU A 253 13.31 14.54 -4.78
N TYR A 254 12.49 13.51 -4.60
CA TYR A 254 11.04 13.63 -4.42
C TYR A 254 10.58 13.33 -3.00
N ASP A 255 11.41 12.64 -2.21
CA ASP A 255 11.10 12.21 -0.86
C ASP A 255 10.97 13.40 0.11
N THR A 256 10.08 13.24 1.09
CA THR A 256 9.80 14.20 2.17
C THR A 256 9.91 13.57 3.54
N SER A 257 10.37 12.33 3.62
CA SER A 257 10.70 11.69 4.88
C SER A 257 12.22 11.63 5.01
N PRO A 258 12.77 11.94 6.20
CA PRO A 258 14.18 11.71 6.47
C PRO A 258 14.49 10.20 6.52
N ASP A 259 15.75 9.84 6.27
CA ASP A 259 16.23 8.45 6.38
C ASP A 259 16.03 7.89 7.80
N ASP A 260 16.27 8.69 8.86
CA ASP A 260 15.95 8.34 10.26
C ASP A 260 14.70 9.07 10.78
N ALA A 261 13.57 8.81 10.14
CA ALA A 261 12.25 9.31 10.53
C ALA A 261 11.77 8.90 11.94
N LYS A 262 12.46 7.95 12.59
CA LYS A 262 12.16 7.55 13.98
C LYS A 262 12.68 8.57 14.99
N THR A 263 13.85 9.16 14.73
CA THR A 263 14.50 10.07 15.68
C THR A 263 14.55 11.51 15.19
N GLU A 264 14.42 11.73 13.87
CA GLU A 264 14.50 13.04 13.25
C GLU A 264 13.18 13.41 12.56
N ARG A 265 12.73 14.65 12.76
CA ARG A 265 11.56 15.22 12.07
C ARG A 265 11.95 15.90 10.74
N GLY A 266 13.07 15.45 10.17
CA GLY A 266 13.75 16.10 9.06
C GLY A 266 14.09 17.56 9.37
N ASN A 267 14.01 18.42 8.35
CA ASN A 267 14.21 19.87 8.43
C ASN A 267 13.01 20.64 8.99
N GLY A 268 11.87 19.98 9.19
CA GLY A 268 10.65 20.55 9.80
C GLY A 268 9.96 21.64 8.99
N SER A 269 10.36 21.85 7.73
CA SER A 269 9.79 22.81 6.78
C SER A 269 9.07 22.09 5.65
N ASP A 270 9.80 21.21 4.94
CA ASP A 270 9.29 20.51 3.75
C ASP A 270 8.92 19.05 4.04
N ASP A 271 9.42 18.47 5.14
CA ASP A 271 9.16 17.08 5.50
C ASP A 271 7.74 16.85 6.02
N TRP A 272 7.05 15.89 5.41
CA TRP A 272 5.66 15.51 5.67
C TRP A 272 4.62 16.64 5.62
N THR A 273 4.94 17.76 4.96
CA THR A 273 4.02 18.89 4.77
C THR A 273 3.47 18.91 3.33
N PRO A 274 2.32 19.54 3.07
CA PRO A 274 1.77 19.64 1.72
C PRO A 274 2.73 20.27 0.71
N SER A 275 2.90 19.61 -0.43
CA SER A 275 3.72 20.08 -1.54
C SER A 275 3.11 19.70 -2.89
N ARG A 276 3.57 20.36 -3.96
CA ARG A 276 3.31 19.98 -5.35
C ARG A 276 4.53 19.35 -6.03
N SER A 277 5.74 19.50 -5.48
CA SER A 277 6.97 18.99 -6.09
C SER A 277 7.37 17.60 -5.62
N HIS A 278 6.76 17.11 -4.54
CA HIS A 278 7.14 15.85 -3.89
C HIS A 278 6.21 14.68 -4.23
N SER A 279 6.63 13.48 -3.83
CA SER A 279 5.86 12.25 -3.95
C SER A 279 6.00 11.39 -2.70
N ILE A 280 5.00 10.54 -2.46
CA ILE A 280 5.04 9.49 -1.45
C ILE A 280 5.93 8.38 -1.98
N GLU A 281 7.00 8.02 -1.27
CA GLU A 281 8.02 7.05 -1.71
C GLU A 281 7.42 5.72 -2.16
N GLU A 282 6.39 5.28 -1.46
CA GLU A 282 6.00 3.89 -1.48
C GLU A 282 5.29 3.49 -2.79
N VAL A 283 4.52 4.41 -3.41
CA VAL A 283 3.81 4.13 -4.68
C VAL A 283 4.78 4.06 -5.88
N PRO A 284 5.64 5.08 -6.15
CA PRO A 284 6.64 5.01 -7.21
C PRO A 284 7.57 3.82 -7.06
N ILE A 285 8.05 3.51 -5.84
CA ILE A 285 8.96 2.39 -5.62
C ILE A 285 8.28 1.04 -5.85
N ALA A 286 7.04 0.85 -5.40
CA ALA A 286 6.26 -0.35 -5.71
C ALA A 286 6.11 -0.55 -7.22
N LEU A 287 5.82 0.53 -7.97
CA LEU A 287 5.78 0.52 -9.42
C LEU A 287 7.15 0.24 -10.06
N GLY A 288 8.23 0.77 -9.49
CA GLY A 288 9.60 0.51 -9.93
C GLY A 288 9.97 -0.96 -9.84
N PHE A 289 9.64 -1.63 -8.73
CA PHE A 289 9.85 -3.08 -8.60
C PHE A 289 8.96 -3.89 -9.53
N LEU A 290 7.71 -3.45 -9.77
CA LEU A 290 6.85 -4.06 -10.78
C LEU A 290 7.48 -3.99 -12.18
N VAL A 291 8.12 -2.86 -12.52
CA VAL A 291 8.85 -2.66 -13.79
C VAL A 291 10.07 -3.57 -13.89
N VAL A 292 10.96 -3.54 -12.90
CA VAL A 292 12.22 -4.32 -12.90
C VAL A 292 11.97 -5.81 -13.07
N THR A 293 10.88 -6.31 -12.47
CA THR A 293 10.57 -7.74 -12.43
C THR A 293 9.64 -8.18 -13.55
N GLY A 294 9.19 -7.26 -14.41
CA GLY A 294 8.19 -7.56 -15.43
C GLY A 294 6.85 -8.02 -14.84
N GLY A 295 6.53 -7.62 -13.61
CA GLY A 295 5.32 -7.98 -12.89
C GLY A 295 5.29 -9.43 -12.43
N ASP A 296 6.45 -10.05 -12.22
CA ASP A 296 6.54 -11.27 -11.42
C ASP A 296 6.18 -10.96 -9.97
N TYR A 297 5.23 -11.70 -9.41
CA TYR A 297 4.68 -11.39 -8.08
C TYR A 297 5.71 -11.51 -6.97
N GLU A 298 6.43 -12.65 -6.92
CA GLU A 298 7.38 -12.92 -5.86
C GLU A 298 8.55 -11.95 -5.92
N GLU A 299 9.16 -11.80 -7.10
CA GLU A 299 10.31 -10.91 -7.25
C GLU A 299 9.93 -9.43 -6.98
N THR A 300 8.67 -9.03 -7.28
CA THR A 300 8.18 -7.67 -6.94
C THR A 300 8.16 -7.46 -5.42
N ILE A 301 7.54 -8.38 -4.67
CA ILE A 301 7.45 -8.23 -3.21
C ILE A 301 8.81 -8.45 -2.52
N PHE A 302 9.71 -9.25 -3.10
CA PHE A 302 11.07 -9.42 -2.58
C PHE A 302 11.87 -8.13 -2.73
N GLY A 303 11.83 -7.49 -3.91
CA GLY A 303 12.44 -6.19 -4.12
C GLY A 303 11.94 -5.15 -3.12
N ALA A 304 10.63 -5.01 -3.03
CA ALA A 304 9.96 -4.08 -2.13
C ALA A 304 10.32 -4.31 -0.65
N THR A 305 10.28 -5.56 -0.18
CA THR A 305 10.60 -5.93 1.20
C THR A 305 12.03 -5.57 1.61
N ASN A 306 12.97 -5.57 0.65
CA ASN A 306 14.38 -5.33 0.90
C ASN A 306 14.84 -3.90 0.54
N TYR A 307 13.91 -2.99 0.19
CA TYR A 307 14.23 -1.61 -0.23
C TYR A 307 14.62 -0.68 0.93
N GLY A 308 14.13 -0.98 2.13
CA GLY A 308 14.35 -0.25 3.38
C GLY A 308 13.23 0.74 3.72
N ARG A 309 13.19 1.15 5.00
CA ARG A 309 12.18 2.07 5.59
C ARG A 309 10.77 1.46 5.62
N ASP A 310 9.80 2.00 4.88
CA ASP A 310 8.40 1.58 4.90
C ASP A 310 8.16 0.36 3.99
N ASN A 311 8.81 -0.75 4.32
CA ASN A 311 8.85 -1.94 3.50
C ASN A 311 7.48 -2.63 3.39
N ASP A 312 6.68 -2.63 4.46
CA ASP A 312 5.33 -3.19 4.48
C ASP A 312 4.42 -2.48 3.48
N SER A 313 4.40 -1.14 3.46
CA SER A 313 3.55 -0.39 2.53
C SER A 313 4.00 -0.59 1.09
N ILE A 314 5.31 -0.55 0.80
CA ILE A 314 5.84 -0.77 -0.56
C ILE A 314 5.48 -2.18 -1.04
N ALA A 315 5.75 -3.20 -0.21
CA ALA A 315 5.51 -4.59 -0.57
C ALA A 315 4.01 -4.90 -0.64
N GLY A 316 3.19 -4.32 0.23
CA GLY A 316 1.74 -4.44 0.22
C GLY A 316 1.12 -3.83 -1.03
N MET A 317 1.53 -2.62 -1.41
CA MET A 317 1.03 -1.96 -2.63
C MET A 317 1.50 -2.67 -3.91
N GLY A 318 2.79 -3.04 -3.98
CA GLY A 318 3.35 -3.80 -5.10
C GLY A 318 2.71 -5.19 -5.23
N GLY A 319 2.52 -5.88 -4.09
CA GLY A 319 1.86 -7.17 -4.01
C GLY A 319 0.39 -7.12 -4.41
N ALA A 320 -0.33 -6.05 -4.04
CA ALA A 320 -1.72 -5.86 -4.46
C ALA A 320 -1.84 -5.66 -5.98
N ILE A 321 -0.93 -4.89 -6.59
CA ILE A 321 -0.94 -4.66 -8.04
C ILE A 321 -0.49 -5.92 -8.80
N ALA A 322 0.65 -6.52 -8.43
CA ALA A 322 1.16 -7.72 -9.09
C ALA A 322 0.19 -8.91 -8.92
N GLY A 323 -0.40 -9.05 -7.74
CA GLY A 323 -1.42 -10.06 -7.46
C GLY A 323 -2.71 -9.81 -8.26
N ALA A 324 -3.17 -8.57 -8.42
CA ALA A 324 -4.29 -8.25 -9.31
C ALA A 324 -3.96 -8.55 -10.78
N LEU A 325 -2.73 -8.24 -11.21
CA LEU A 325 -2.26 -8.47 -12.58
C LEU A 325 -2.25 -9.96 -12.93
N ARG A 326 -1.75 -10.79 -12.02
CA ARG A 326 -1.50 -12.23 -12.26
C ARG A 326 -2.60 -13.17 -11.75
N GLY A 327 -3.38 -12.74 -10.77
CA GLY A 327 -4.38 -13.55 -10.07
C GLY A 327 -3.77 -14.45 -8.98
N ILE A 328 -4.63 -15.09 -8.18
CA ILE A 328 -4.22 -15.91 -7.02
C ILE A 328 -3.26 -17.07 -7.37
N ASP A 329 -3.25 -17.58 -8.60
CA ASP A 329 -2.48 -18.77 -8.98
C ASP A 329 -0.95 -18.58 -8.90
N VAL A 330 -0.46 -17.33 -8.80
CA VAL A 330 0.98 -17.04 -8.58
C VAL A 330 1.36 -16.92 -7.10
N LEU A 331 0.39 -16.95 -6.20
CA LEU A 331 0.67 -16.90 -4.76
C LEU A 331 1.03 -18.30 -4.26
N ARG A 332 2.06 -18.39 -3.42
CA ARG A 332 2.45 -19.63 -2.78
C ARG A 332 1.36 -20.12 -1.82
N PRO A 333 0.86 -21.37 -1.93
CA PRO A 333 -0.17 -21.89 -1.03
C PRO A 333 0.21 -21.87 0.45
N GLU A 334 1.49 -21.93 0.79
CA GLU A 334 2.02 -21.84 2.15
C GLU A 334 1.95 -20.44 2.76
N TRP A 335 1.76 -19.40 1.94
CA TRP A 335 1.61 -18.00 2.39
C TRP A 335 0.15 -17.58 2.56
N VAL A 336 -0.81 -18.36 2.04
CA VAL A 336 -2.26 -18.06 2.01
C VAL A 336 -2.99 -18.81 3.12
#